data_AF-A0A350NRP5-F1
#
_entry.id   AF-A0A350NRP5-F1
#
_cell.length_a   1.000
_cell.length_b   1.000
_cell.length_c   1.000
_cell.angle_alpha   90.00
_cell.angle_beta   90.00
_cell.angle_gamma   90.00
#
_symmetry.space_group_name_H-M   'P 1'
#
loop_
_entity.id
_entity.type
_entity.pdbx_description
1 polymer ?
#
loop_
_entity_poly.entity_id
_entity_poly.type
_entity_poly.pdbx_seq_one_letter_code
_entity_poly.pdbx_strand_id
1 'polypeptide(L)'
;PEPGEQIPRGGKIDIIISEGQRVLAVEVPYLDGLLLEQAVEQLEALGLIVGRVVYLNNPRYAAGVIYEQHPVAGETVPPGTAVDFTVSGTEEQRRSGSGDDDGDDDAAGGIVNSLDIRVPIPAGQRNQRLQIVVRSESGSTQEVYSGVHQPGETFSRTIQARGHGTLLVFINDVKIKEYRF
;
A
#
# COMPACT_ATOMS: atom_id res chain seq x y z
N PRO A 1 -13.15 27.73 39.64
CA PRO A 1 -13.86 29.03 39.65
C PRO A 1 -14.80 29.08 38.45
N GLU A 2 -15.97 29.69 38.60
CA GLU A 2 -16.88 29.88 37.48
C GLU A 2 -16.36 30.97 36.52
N PRO A 3 -16.77 30.96 35.24
CA PRO A 3 -16.34 31.99 34.29
C PRO A 3 -16.73 33.39 34.79
N GLY A 4 -15.74 34.24 35.07
CA GLY A 4 -15.93 35.61 35.56
C GLY A 4 -15.75 35.81 37.07
N GLU A 5 -15.42 34.76 37.82
CA GLU A 5 -15.19 34.86 39.27
C GLU A 5 -13.83 35.50 39.61
N GLN A 6 -13.85 36.56 40.45
CA GLN A 6 -12.64 37.26 40.89
C GLN A 6 -11.97 36.50 42.03
N ILE A 7 -10.76 36.02 41.77
CA ILE A 7 -9.94 35.29 42.75
C ILE A 7 -8.75 36.13 43.23
N PRO A 8 -8.32 36.00 44.50
CA PRO A 8 -7.15 36.70 45.03
C PRO A 8 -5.89 36.37 44.24
N ARG A 9 -4.94 37.32 44.18
CA ARG A 9 -3.60 37.06 43.64
C ARG A 9 -2.96 35.89 44.40
N GLY A 10 -2.61 34.82 43.68
CA GLY A 10 -2.12 33.56 44.26
C GLY A 10 -3.17 32.46 44.41
N GLY A 11 -4.42 32.72 44.00
CA GLY A 11 -5.48 31.71 43.92
C GLY A 11 -5.14 30.60 42.91
N LYS A 12 -5.45 29.36 43.27
CA LYS A 12 -5.28 28.20 42.39
C LYS A 12 -6.52 28.03 41.53
N ILE A 13 -6.32 27.74 40.25
CA ILE A 13 -7.40 27.42 39.31
C ILE A 13 -7.23 25.97 38.90
N ASP A 14 -8.28 25.18 39.10
CA ASP A 14 -8.35 23.83 38.56
C ASP A 14 -8.86 23.91 37.11
N ILE A 15 -8.02 23.42 36.18
CA ILE A 15 -8.35 23.34 34.75
C ILE A 15 -8.57 21.86 34.43
N ILE A 16 -9.74 21.54 33.87
CA ILE A 16 -10.01 20.21 33.33
C ILE A 16 -9.60 20.24 31.85
N ILE A 17 -8.56 19.48 31.52
CA ILE A 17 -8.18 19.22 30.13
C ILE A 17 -8.79 17.88 29.75
N SER A 18 -9.63 17.87 28.72
CA SER A 18 -10.17 16.62 28.16
C SER A 18 -9.03 15.91 27.41
N GLU A 19 -8.64 14.71 27.83
CA GLU A 19 -7.55 13.93 27.20
C GLU A 19 -7.92 13.39 25.80
N GLY A 20 -9.05 13.81 25.23
CA GLY A 20 -9.59 13.25 23.99
C GLY A 20 -10.08 11.81 24.18
N GLN A 21 -10.79 11.29 23.18
CA GLN A 21 -11.25 9.92 23.19
C GLN A 21 -10.03 8.99 23.15
N ARG A 22 -9.87 8.08 24.13
CA ARG A 22 -8.90 6.97 24.01
C ARG A 22 -9.30 6.15 22.80
N VAL A 23 -8.70 6.44 21.66
CA VAL A 23 -8.72 5.55 20.50
C VAL A 23 -7.92 4.32 20.93
N LEU A 24 -8.62 3.20 21.09
CA LEU A 24 -8.00 1.88 21.26
C LEU A 24 -7.26 1.58 19.96
N ALA A 25 -6.05 2.10 19.81
CA ALA A 25 -5.31 1.97 18.58
C ALA A 25 -4.68 0.57 18.54
N VAL A 26 -4.86 -0.13 17.41
CA VAL A 26 -4.36 -1.47 17.15
C VAL A 26 -3.15 -1.34 16.24
N GLU A 27 -2.06 -2.04 16.57
CA GLU A 27 -0.88 -2.09 15.72
C GLU A 27 -1.12 -3.04 14.54
N VAL A 28 -0.85 -2.57 13.33
CA VAL A 28 -0.99 -3.39 12.12
C VAL A 28 0.14 -4.44 12.09
N PRO A 29 -0.18 -5.74 11.98
CA PRO A 29 0.83 -6.80 11.98
C PRO A 29 1.63 -6.81 10.67
N TYR A 30 2.78 -7.50 10.72
CA TYR A 30 3.58 -7.79 9.54
C TYR A 30 3.01 -9.03 8.82
N LEU A 31 2.43 -8.81 7.64
CA LEU A 31 1.73 -9.82 6.84
C LEU A 31 2.43 -10.10 5.51
N ASP A 32 3.49 -9.34 5.18
CA ASP A 32 4.39 -9.64 4.07
C ASP A 32 5.01 -11.05 4.22
N GLY A 33 4.96 -11.82 3.14
CA GLY A 33 5.45 -13.19 3.09
C GLY A 33 4.44 -14.24 3.55
N LEU A 34 3.27 -13.86 4.05
CA LEU A 34 2.21 -14.79 4.44
C LEU A 34 1.24 -15.09 3.30
N LEU A 35 0.58 -16.25 3.38
CA LEU A 35 -0.59 -16.52 2.56
C LEU A 35 -1.74 -15.61 2.98
N LEU A 36 -2.58 -15.23 2.01
CA LEU A 36 -3.75 -14.38 2.28
C LEU A 36 -4.62 -14.92 3.42
N GLU A 37 -4.85 -16.24 3.46
CA GLU A 37 -5.67 -16.90 4.50
C GLU A 37 -5.07 -16.70 5.90
N GLN A 38 -3.76 -16.87 6.05
CA GLN A 38 -3.05 -16.66 7.32
C GLN A 38 -3.09 -15.20 7.75
N ALA A 39 -3.04 -14.27 6.79
CA ALA A 39 -3.16 -12.85 7.07
C ALA A 39 -4.57 -12.47 7.52
N VAL A 40 -5.61 -13.07 6.94
CA VAL A 40 -7.00 -12.87 7.38
C VAL A 40 -7.15 -13.27 8.86
N GLU A 41 -6.67 -14.45 9.25
CA GLU A 41 -6.75 -14.93 10.63
C GLU A 41 -6.07 -13.96 11.62
N GLN A 42 -4.91 -13.40 11.25
CA GLN A 42 -4.20 -12.44 12.10
C GLN A 42 -4.92 -11.09 12.22
N LEU A 43 -5.53 -10.61 11.14
CA LEU A 43 -6.32 -9.39 11.17
C LEU A 43 -7.56 -9.55 12.05
N GLU A 44 -8.28 -10.66 11.89
CA GLU A 44 -9.48 -10.96 12.66
C GLU A 44 -9.18 -11.03 14.17
N ALA A 45 -8.05 -11.64 14.55
CA ALA A 45 -7.58 -11.69 15.93
C ALA A 45 -7.31 -10.30 16.54
N LEU A 46 -6.98 -9.31 15.70
CA LEU A 46 -6.70 -7.93 16.10
C LEU A 46 -7.90 -6.99 15.93
N GLY A 47 -9.05 -7.51 15.47
CA GLY A 47 -10.23 -6.70 15.18
C GLY A 47 -10.04 -5.75 13.98
N LEU A 48 -9.09 -6.05 13.10
CA LEU A 48 -8.92 -5.39 11.80
C LEU A 48 -9.73 -6.15 10.74
N ILE A 49 -10.06 -5.48 9.63
CA ILE A 49 -10.81 -6.11 8.54
C ILE A 49 -9.96 -6.21 7.29
N VAL A 50 -10.20 -7.24 6.48
CA VAL A 50 -9.60 -7.37 5.16
C VAL A 50 -10.21 -6.30 4.27
N GLY A 51 -9.35 -5.44 3.72
CA GLY A 51 -9.72 -4.44 2.74
C GLY A 51 -9.71 -4.99 1.32
N ARG A 52 -9.21 -4.18 0.39
CA ARG A 52 -9.03 -4.58 -1.00
C ARG A 52 -7.87 -5.55 -1.13
N VAL A 53 -8.12 -6.74 -1.66
CA VAL A 53 -7.08 -7.68 -2.08
C VAL A 53 -6.85 -7.52 -3.58
N VAL A 54 -5.60 -7.28 -3.97
CA VAL A 54 -5.16 -7.19 -5.37
C VAL A 54 -4.20 -8.33 -5.63
N TYR A 55 -4.40 -9.08 -6.71
CA TYR A 55 -3.52 -10.17 -7.13
C TYR A 55 -2.65 -9.68 -8.28
N LEU A 56 -1.34 -9.69 -8.10
CA LEU A 56 -0.35 -9.17 -9.02
C LEU A 56 0.77 -10.18 -9.22
N ASN A 57 1.13 -10.49 -10.46
CA ASN A 57 2.23 -11.41 -10.71
C ASN A 57 3.56 -10.81 -10.22
N ASN A 58 4.27 -11.50 -9.34
CA ASN A 58 5.56 -11.06 -8.85
C ASN A 58 6.59 -12.20 -8.90
N PRO A 59 7.62 -12.13 -9.78
CA PRO A 59 8.61 -13.20 -9.91
C PRO A 59 9.48 -13.40 -8.66
N ARG A 60 9.46 -12.46 -7.71
CA ARG A 60 10.22 -12.52 -6.46
C ARG A 60 9.47 -13.23 -5.33
N TYR A 61 8.14 -13.35 -5.40
CA TYR A 61 7.31 -13.92 -4.34
C TYR A 61 6.49 -15.08 -4.90
N ALA A 62 6.39 -16.17 -4.14
CA ALA A 62 5.59 -17.33 -4.54
C ALA A 62 4.11 -16.95 -4.73
N ALA A 63 3.42 -17.58 -5.68
CA ALA A 63 2.01 -17.34 -5.91
C ALA A 63 1.18 -17.56 -4.64
N GLY A 64 0.20 -16.68 -4.38
CA GLY A 64 -0.65 -16.68 -3.19
C GLY A 64 -0.06 -15.95 -1.98
N VAL A 65 1.17 -15.44 -2.06
CA VAL A 65 1.85 -14.75 -0.95
C VAL A 65 1.66 -13.23 -1.01
N ILE A 66 1.29 -12.62 0.11
CA ILE A 66 1.23 -11.16 0.26
C ILE A 66 2.65 -10.60 0.19
N TYR A 67 2.85 -9.58 -0.64
CA TYR A 67 4.14 -8.88 -0.74
C TYR A 67 4.01 -7.37 -0.59
N GLU A 68 2.79 -6.86 -0.44
CA GLU A 68 2.54 -5.48 -0.04
C GLU A 68 1.24 -5.43 0.75
N GLN A 69 1.22 -4.64 1.82
CA GLN A 69 0.04 -4.35 2.62
C GLN A 69 -0.10 -2.84 2.84
N HIS A 70 -1.32 -2.39 3.07
CA HIS A 70 -1.59 -1.02 3.48
C HIS A 70 -2.80 -0.99 4.42
N PRO A 71 -2.71 -0.44 5.64
CA PRO A 71 -1.59 0.32 6.23
C PRO A 71 -0.32 -0.52 6.45
N VAL A 72 0.83 0.15 6.59
CA VAL A 72 2.11 -0.54 6.74
C VAL A 72 2.23 -1.21 8.11
N ALA A 73 3.00 -2.29 8.18
CA ALA A 73 3.25 -2.97 9.45
C ALA A 73 3.84 -2.00 10.50
N GLY A 74 3.39 -2.11 11.74
CA GLY A 74 3.77 -1.24 12.86
C GLY A 74 3.01 0.09 12.92
N GLU A 75 2.16 0.40 11.93
CA GLU A 75 1.28 1.56 12.00
C GLU A 75 0.16 1.31 13.02
N THR A 76 -0.17 2.32 13.84
CA THR A 76 -1.26 2.20 14.81
C THR A 76 -2.55 2.78 14.24
N VAL A 77 -3.56 1.93 14.06
CA VAL A 77 -4.81 2.29 13.40
C VAL A 77 -6.03 2.04 14.30
N PRO A 78 -7.16 2.71 14.07
CA PRO A 78 -8.40 2.39 14.79
C PRO A 78 -8.83 0.93 14.57
N PRO A 79 -9.51 0.30 15.53
CA PRO A 79 -10.11 -1.02 15.33
C PRO A 79 -11.12 -0.96 14.18
N GLY A 80 -11.23 -2.03 13.40
CA GLY A 80 -12.06 -2.08 12.21
C GLY A 80 -11.48 -1.37 10.99
N THR A 81 -10.22 -0.93 11.04
CA THR A 81 -9.54 -0.40 9.85
C THR A 81 -9.33 -1.51 8.83
N ALA A 82 -9.60 -1.18 7.56
CA ALA A 82 -9.37 -2.08 6.43
C ALA A 82 -7.89 -2.12 6.08
N VAL A 83 -7.32 -3.32 6.05
CA VAL A 83 -5.96 -3.56 5.55
C VAL A 83 -6.05 -4.14 4.15
N ASP A 84 -5.62 -3.36 3.19
CA ASP A 84 -5.52 -3.76 1.80
C ASP A 84 -4.26 -4.60 1.56
N PHE A 85 -4.36 -5.57 0.66
CA PHE A 85 -3.29 -6.50 0.34
C PHE A 85 -2.97 -6.53 -1.14
N THR A 86 -1.71 -6.82 -1.41
CA THR A 86 -1.22 -7.19 -2.73
C THR A 86 -0.57 -8.56 -2.64
N VAL A 87 -1.11 -9.51 -3.38
CA VAL A 87 -0.75 -10.93 -3.36
C VAL A 87 -0.07 -11.29 -4.67
N SER A 88 0.98 -12.09 -4.62
CA SER A 88 1.67 -12.57 -5.82
C SER A 88 0.78 -13.56 -6.60
N GLY A 89 0.68 -13.42 -7.93
CA GLY A 89 -0.03 -14.37 -8.81
C GLY A 89 -1.45 -13.93 -9.17
N THR A 90 -2.29 -14.87 -9.63
CA THR A 90 -3.68 -14.60 -10.06
C THR A 90 -4.69 -15.50 -9.33
N GLU A 91 -5.90 -15.00 -9.07
CA GLU A 91 -7.03 -15.80 -8.54
C GLU A 91 -7.33 -17.05 -9.40
N GLU A 92 -6.97 -17.01 -10.69
CA GLU A 92 -7.24 -18.05 -11.67
C GLU A 92 -6.53 -19.38 -11.37
N GLN A 93 -5.37 -19.34 -10.70
CA GLN A 93 -4.64 -20.54 -10.28
C GLN A 93 -5.34 -21.34 -9.16
N ARG A 94 -6.32 -20.74 -8.44
CA ARG A 94 -7.17 -21.50 -7.50
C ARG A 94 -8.30 -22.28 -8.19
N ARG A 95 -8.74 -21.87 -9.39
CA ARG A 95 -9.80 -22.60 -10.13
C ARG A 95 -9.27 -23.74 -10.97
N SER A 96 -7.99 -23.74 -11.32
CA SER A 96 -7.33 -24.80 -12.09
C SER A 96 -6.40 -25.63 -11.20
N GLY A 97 -6.86 -25.99 -10.01
CA GLY A 97 -6.25 -27.03 -9.18
C GLY A 97 -6.81 -28.41 -9.52
N SER A 98 -6.88 -28.78 -10.80
CA SER A 98 -7.13 -30.13 -11.34
C SER A 98 -7.10 -30.06 -12.86
N GLY A 99 -6.07 -30.60 -13.51
CA GLY A 99 -6.01 -30.66 -14.97
C GLY A 99 -4.60 -30.85 -15.48
N ASP A 100 -4.28 -32.11 -15.72
CA ASP A 100 -3.12 -32.69 -16.38
C ASP A 100 -2.59 -31.92 -17.62
N ASP A 101 -1.27 -32.02 -17.80
CA ASP A 101 -0.58 -32.42 -19.05
C ASP A 101 -0.88 -31.71 -20.40
N ASP A 102 0.22 -31.41 -21.10
CA ASP A 102 0.34 -31.02 -22.52
C ASP A 102 -0.22 -29.68 -23.01
N GLY A 103 0.69 -28.80 -23.45
CA GLY A 103 0.34 -27.54 -24.12
C GLY A 103 1.58 -26.83 -24.67
N ASP A 104 2.12 -27.38 -25.75
CA ASP A 104 2.97 -26.69 -26.72
C ASP A 104 2.24 -25.44 -27.25
N ASP A 105 2.76 -24.23 -27.01
CA ASP A 105 2.31 -23.04 -27.75
C ASP A 105 3.39 -21.96 -27.84
N ASP A 106 3.93 -21.89 -29.06
CA ASP A 106 4.83 -20.89 -29.61
C ASP A 106 4.08 -19.55 -29.76
N ALA A 107 4.34 -18.59 -28.86
CA ALA A 107 3.85 -17.22 -29.01
C ALA A 107 4.96 -16.20 -28.73
N ALA A 108 5.74 -15.90 -29.76
CA ALA A 108 6.59 -14.72 -29.84
C ALA A 108 5.74 -13.43 -29.86
N GLY A 109 5.31 -12.98 -28.68
CA GLY A 109 4.72 -11.67 -28.44
C GLY A 109 5.25 -11.15 -27.12
N GLY A 110 6.28 -10.31 -27.15
CA GLY A 110 7.07 -9.92 -25.98
C GLY A 110 6.20 -9.67 -24.74
N ILE A 111 6.45 -10.49 -23.71
CA ILE A 111 5.77 -10.43 -22.41
C ILE A 111 5.62 -8.99 -21.93
N VAL A 112 4.37 -8.52 -21.89
CA VAL A 112 4.02 -7.23 -21.30
C VAL A 112 3.86 -7.47 -19.81
N ASN A 113 4.90 -7.15 -19.06
CA ASN A 113 4.84 -7.12 -17.61
C ASN A 113 3.91 -5.97 -17.20
N SER A 114 2.73 -6.32 -16.67
CA SER A 114 1.80 -5.34 -16.11
C SER A 114 2.10 -5.21 -14.62
N LEU A 115 2.58 -4.04 -14.22
CA LEU A 115 2.90 -3.70 -12.84
C LEU A 115 1.89 -2.67 -12.34
N ASP A 116 0.93 -3.12 -11.53
CA ASP A 116 0.11 -2.21 -10.76
C ASP A 116 0.92 -1.60 -9.63
N ILE A 117 1.01 -0.27 -9.66
CA ILE A 117 1.70 0.51 -8.64
C ILE A 117 0.68 1.16 -7.73
N ARG A 118 0.91 1.03 -6.42
CA ARG A 118 0.20 1.78 -5.39
C ARG A 118 1.17 2.70 -4.69
N VAL A 119 0.87 3.99 -4.74
CA VAL A 119 1.72 5.05 -4.22
C VAL A 119 0.92 5.91 -3.25
N PRO A 120 1.12 5.76 -1.92
CA PRO A 120 0.55 6.68 -0.97
C PRO A 120 1.27 8.03 -1.07
N ILE A 121 0.50 9.10 -1.25
CA ILE A 121 1.02 10.47 -1.29
C ILE A 121 1.13 10.96 0.17
N PRO A 122 2.33 11.33 0.65
CA PRO A 122 2.52 11.73 2.04
C PRO A 122 1.57 12.85 2.48
N ALA A 123 1.25 12.94 3.77
CA ALA A 123 0.50 14.08 4.30
C ALA A 123 1.28 15.39 4.14
N GLY A 124 0.58 16.49 3.88
CA GLY A 124 1.20 17.77 3.56
C GLY A 124 0.17 18.86 3.31
N GLN A 125 0.63 20.11 3.19
CA GLN A 125 -0.23 21.28 3.00
C GLN A 125 -0.44 21.68 1.52
N ARG A 126 0.32 21.07 0.60
CA ARG A 126 0.32 21.44 -0.82
C ARG A 126 0.24 20.18 -1.66
N ASN A 127 -0.44 20.28 -2.80
CA ASN A 127 -0.50 19.18 -3.76
C ASN A 127 0.91 18.77 -4.20
N GLN A 128 1.11 17.48 -4.40
CA GLN A 128 2.42 16.89 -4.66
C GLN A 128 2.45 16.31 -6.07
N ARG A 129 3.58 16.48 -6.76
CA ARG A 129 3.76 15.96 -8.11
C ARG A 129 4.24 14.51 -8.06
N LEU A 130 3.41 13.58 -8.52
CA LEU A 130 3.79 12.19 -8.73
C LEU A 130 4.33 12.02 -10.16
N GLN A 131 5.52 11.46 -10.29
CA GLN A 131 6.11 11.10 -11.57
C GLN A 131 6.55 9.64 -11.53
N ILE A 132 6.17 8.88 -12.54
CA ILE A 132 6.56 7.48 -12.68
C ILE A 132 7.31 7.33 -14.00
N VAL A 133 8.51 6.77 -13.90
CA VAL A 133 9.43 6.59 -15.02
C VAL A 133 9.81 5.12 -15.09
N VAL A 134 9.74 4.53 -16.28
CA VAL A 134 10.26 3.20 -16.55
C VAL A 134 11.64 3.35 -17.16
N ARG A 135 12.64 2.69 -16.57
CA ARG A 135 13.99 2.58 -17.09
C ARG A 135 14.21 1.18 -17.63
N SER A 136 14.46 1.07 -18.93
CA SER A 136 14.87 -0.19 -19.57
C SER A 136 16.32 -0.56 -19.20
N GLU A 137 16.67 -1.84 -19.30
CA GLU A 137 18.06 -2.32 -19.20
C GLU A 137 19.01 -1.67 -20.23
N SER A 138 18.48 -1.26 -21.39
CA SER A 138 19.25 -0.52 -22.40
C SER A 138 19.64 0.91 -21.96
N GLY A 139 19.17 1.36 -20.79
CA GLY A 139 19.41 2.68 -20.25
C GLY A 139 18.39 3.74 -20.69
N SER A 140 17.46 3.40 -21.59
CA SER A 140 16.38 4.30 -22.00
C SER A 140 15.38 4.52 -20.86
N THR A 141 15.04 5.78 -20.58
CA THR A 141 14.00 6.16 -19.61
C THR A 141 12.77 6.68 -20.32
N GLN A 142 11.60 6.18 -19.94
CA GLN A 142 10.30 6.62 -20.44
C GLN A 142 9.44 7.09 -19.27
N GLU A 143 8.93 8.32 -19.33
CA GLU A 143 7.90 8.77 -18.42
C GLU A 143 6.57 8.10 -18.77
N VAL A 144 6.04 7.32 -17.84
CA VAL A 144 4.76 6.61 -18.03
C VAL A 144 3.61 7.31 -17.32
N TYR A 145 3.91 8.18 -16.34
CA TYR A 145 2.94 9.02 -15.68
C TYR A 145 3.58 10.29 -15.09
N SER A 146 2.88 11.40 -15.19
CA SER A 146 3.15 12.63 -14.44
C SER A 146 1.84 13.31 -14.09
N GLY A 147 1.59 13.56 -12.80
CA GLY A 147 0.36 14.17 -12.32
C GLY A 147 0.54 14.87 -10.97
N VAL A 148 -0.42 15.72 -10.60
CA VAL A 148 -0.44 16.41 -9.30
C VAL A 148 -1.57 15.80 -8.46
N HIS A 149 -1.24 15.35 -7.25
CA HIS A 149 -2.14 14.65 -6.34
C HIS A 149 -2.33 15.38 -5.02
N GLN A 150 -3.44 15.11 -4.35
CA GLN A 150 -3.74 15.69 -3.05
C GLN A 150 -2.91 14.98 -1.96
N PRO A 151 -2.49 15.70 -0.91
CA PRO A 151 -1.82 15.06 0.23
C PRO A 151 -2.72 14.04 0.93
N GLY A 152 -2.18 12.87 1.26
CA GLY A 152 -2.95 11.76 1.84
C GLY A 152 -3.73 10.92 0.81
N GLU A 153 -3.72 11.27 -0.47
CA GLU A 153 -4.30 10.46 -1.54
C GLU A 153 -3.48 9.17 -1.74
N THR A 154 -4.13 8.07 -2.13
CA THR A 154 -3.44 6.87 -2.62
C THR A 154 -3.65 6.75 -4.12
N PHE A 155 -2.58 6.93 -4.89
CA PHE A 155 -2.59 6.68 -6.33
C PHE A 155 -2.46 5.19 -6.62
N SER A 156 -3.31 4.65 -7.48
CA SER A 156 -3.21 3.27 -7.97
C SER A 156 -3.34 3.23 -9.49
N ARG A 157 -2.38 2.62 -10.20
CA ARG A 157 -2.46 2.44 -11.66
C ARG A 157 -1.67 1.24 -12.16
N THR A 158 -2.23 0.53 -13.12
CA THR A 158 -1.52 -0.49 -13.91
C THR A 158 -0.57 0.15 -14.90
N ILE A 159 0.72 -0.15 -14.80
CA ILE A 159 1.75 0.26 -15.75
C ILE A 159 2.16 -0.95 -16.57
N GLN A 160 1.96 -0.88 -17.88
CA GLN A 160 2.42 -1.91 -18.81
C GLN A 160 3.84 -1.59 -19.25
N ALA A 161 4.78 -2.47 -18.93
CA ALA A 161 6.17 -2.39 -19.35
C ALA A 161 6.57 -3.68 -20.08
N ARG A 162 7.46 -3.57 -21.08
CA ARG A 162 7.92 -4.72 -21.86
C ARG A 162 9.34 -5.10 -21.44
N GLY A 163 9.59 -6.40 -21.34
CA GLY A 163 10.91 -6.94 -21.00
C GLY A 163 11.32 -6.65 -19.56
N HIS A 164 12.64 -6.56 -19.32
CA HIS A 164 13.21 -6.27 -18.01
C HIS A 164 13.53 -4.78 -17.85
N GLY A 165 13.33 -4.27 -16.64
CA GLY A 165 13.53 -2.87 -16.35
C GLY A 165 13.34 -2.49 -14.89
N THR A 166 13.41 -1.19 -14.63
CA THR A 166 13.17 -0.61 -13.31
C THR A 166 12.13 0.49 -13.43
N LEU A 167 11.00 0.32 -12.78
CA LEU A 167 10.03 1.38 -12.56
C LEU A 167 10.49 2.22 -11.37
N LEU A 168 10.59 3.53 -11.57
CA LEU A 168 11.04 4.51 -10.60
C LEU A 168 9.86 5.44 -10.29
N VAL A 169 9.50 5.56 -9.01
CA VAL A 169 8.43 6.42 -8.55
C VAL A 169 9.03 7.61 -7.82
N PHE A 170 8.63 8.81 -8.24
CA PHE A 170 9.10 10.08 -7.68
C PHE A 170 7.92 10.89 -7.16
N ILE A 171 8.11 11.54 -6.01
CA ILE A 171 7.20 12.57 -5.49
C ILE A 171 8.00 13.86 -5.30
N ASN A 172 7.55 14.96 -5.90
CA ASN A 172 8.25 16.25 -5.91
C ASN A 172 9.74 16.11 -6.28
N ASP A 173 10.00 15.33 -7.35
CA ASP A 173 11.33 15.04 -7.89
C ASP A 173 12.24 14.17 -6.97
N VAL A 174 11.73 13.70 -5.82
CA VAL A 174 12.42 12.77 -4.92
C VAL A 174 11.97 11.34 -5.20
N LYS A 175 12.92 10.43 -5.48
CA LYS A 175 12.60 9.00 -5.67
C LYS A 175 12.14 8.40 -4.34
N ILE A 176 10.93 7.85 -4.32
CA ILE A 176 10.33 7.24 -3.12
C ILE A 176 10.27 5.72 -3.19
N LYS A 177 10.16 5.13 -4.39
CA LYS A 177 10.14 3.68 -4.60
C LYS A 177 10.79 3.33 -5.94
N GLU A 178 11.32 2.11 -6.00
CA GLU A 178 11.76 1.48 -7.24
C GLU A 178 11.29 0.02 -7.28
N TYR A 179 10.87 -0.43 -8.46
CA TYR A 179 10.39 -1.79 -8.69
C TYR A 179 11.13 -2.37 -9.88
N ARG A 180 11.73 -3.54 -9.72
CA ARG A 180 12.38 -4.27 -10.82
C ARG A 180 11.44 -5.33 -11.34
N PHE A 181 11.37 -5.46 -12.65
CA PHE A 181 10.58 -6.45 -13.37
C PHE A 181 11.39 -7.00 -14.54
#